data_AF-A0A6U2YY66-F1
#
_entry.id   AF-A0A6U2YY66-F1
#
_cell.length_a   1.000
_cell.length_b   1.000
_cell.length_c   1.000
_cell.angle_alpha   90.00
_cell.angle_beta   90.00
_cell.angle_gamma   90.00
#
_symmetry.space_group_name_H-M   'P 1'
#
loop_
_entity.id
_entity.type
_entity.pdbx_description
1 polymer ?
#
loop_
_entity_poly.entity_id
_entity_poly.type
_entity_poly.pdbx_seq_one_letter_code
_entity_poly.pdbx_strand_id
1 'polypeptide(L)'
;YNQHAHHLPERDQWRWEHATDFLEAWKVQVYSTNYIRTVMSAQSFLDGLLGTHCFAPSMERRADPLITKELFVPDHAWVRERFFNDNIGDDEHNNTSTSDSTQHLVPIHVRKLSQDPLNAFDRNPELMARLVKSVMKSPEFHARDSAAAPLASRLSKIMPGLIRPTRSGFASRSPSGINWVEAADHFVCRESHNIPLAKFSNFENDDRVEQTLKSMSNQTKTHLSWRFRQWYQTKPLLAAIAAPPLREIVDQMTQTINLPMGASQKRPFCLYACHDITILGLLYGLGASFLRDETSVGSDYWPPYASTLVFELVRISPSKTTTSSTTAKDDFVLRILVFDAGVITHVIECMDPTSHAPRGSGLDGMMRVQDLEQIVQEHEEVGGDCAKLEPNA
;
A
#
# COMPACT_ATOMS: atom_id res chain seq x y z
N TYR A 1 3.49 13.99 2.44
CA TYR A 1 2.07 14.37 2.62
C TYR A 1 1.92 15.84 3.03
N ASN A 2 2.40 16.26 4.22
CA ASN A 2 2.22 17.63 4.74
C ASN A 2 2.67 18.77 3.81
N GLN A 3 3.68 18.55 2.96
CA GLN A 3 4.17 19.57 2.02
C GLN A 3 3.32 19.74 0.75
N HIS A 4 2.46 18.77 0.43
CA HIS A 4 1.79 18.68 -0.88
C HIS A 4 0.26 18.47 -0.80
N ALA A 5 -0.26 17.99 0.32
CA ALA A 5 -1.69 17.87 0.57
C ALA A 5 -2.25 19.23 1.00
N HIS A 6 -2.45 20.11 0.03
CA HIS A 6 -3.13 21.39 0.22
C HIS A 6 -4.61 21.15 0.52
N HIS A 7 -5.24 22.08 1.25
CA HIS A 7 -6.66 22.10 1.72
C HIS A 7 -6.90 21.73 3.20
N LEU A 8 -6.08 22.25 4.11
CA LEU A 8 -6.51 22.44 5.50
C LEU A 8 -7.54 23.58 5.58
N PRO A 9 -8.47 23.56 6.55
CA PRO A 9 -9.38 24.69 6.81
C PRO A 9 -8.58 25.98 7.01
N GLU A 10 -9.02 27.07 6.39
CA GLU A 10 -8.44 28.42 6.53
C GLU A 10 -8.29 28.81 8.02
N ARG A 11 -7.14 28.52 8.62
CA ARG A 11 -6.69 29.16 9.85
C ARG A 11 -5.31 29.72 9.57
N ASP A 12 -5.10 30.98 9.88
CA ASP A 12 -3.84 31.70 9.58
C ASP A 12 -2.64 31.24 10.43
N GLN A 13 -2.81 30.24 11.31
CA GLN A 13 -1.82 29.85 12.34
C GLN A 13 -1.66 28.34 12.54
N TRP A 14 -1.83 27.52 11.50
CA TRP A 14 -1.55 26.08 11.60
C TRP A 14 -0.06 25.82 11.85
N ARG A 15 0.25 25.15 12.96
CA ARG A 15 1.62 24.67 13.23
C ARG A 15 1.63 23.17 13.00
N TRP A 16 2.16 22.77 11.84
CA TRP A 16 2.21 21.38 11.36
C TRP A 16 2.96 20.41 12.29
N GLU A 17 3.74 20.95 13.23
CA GLU A 17 4.49 20.20 14.24
C GLU A 17 3.65 19.85 15.48
N HIS A 18 2.40 20.29 15.55
CA HIS A 18 1.52 20.03 16.70
C HIS A 18 0.44 18.99 16.33
N ALA A 19 0.59 17.78 16.85
CA ALA A 19 -0.41 16.72 16.76
C ALA A 19 -1.83 17.21 17.07
N THR A 20 -1.98 18.13 18.04
CA THR A 20 -3.25 18.73 18.43
C THR A 20 -3.97 19.39 17.27
N ASP A 21 -3.30 20.23 16.49
CA ASP A 21 -3.92 20.96 15.38
C ASP A 21 -4.45 19.96 14.34
N PHE A 22 -3.63 18.95 13.98
CA PHE A 22 -4.03 17.92 13.03
C PHE A 22 -5.22 17.11 13.54
N LEU A 23 -5.15 16.62 14.79
CA LEU A 23 -6.20 15.81 15.39
C LEU A 23 -7.46 16.63 15.71
N GLU A 24 -7.40 17.95 15.81
CA GLU A 24 -8.56 18.83 15.91
C GLU A 24 -9.36 18.87 14.61
N ALA A 25 -8.70 18.85 13.44
CA ALA A 25 -9.40 18.88 12.15
C ALA A 25 -9.73 17.49 11.60
N TRP A 26 -8.95 16.46 11.95
CA TRP A 26 -9.05 15.14 11.32
C TRP A 26 -9.47 14.05 12.29
N LYS A 27 -10.42 13.22 11.85
CA LYS A 27 -10.77 11.95 12.47
C LYS A 27 -9.90 10.87 11.83
N VAL A 28 -8.78 10.58 12.47
CA VAL A 28 -7.78 9.63 11.96
C VAL A 28 -8.20 8.20 12.27
N GLN A 29 -8.21 7.35 11.24
CA GLN A 29 -8.39 5.90 11.36
C GLN A 29 -7.23 5.21 10.64
N VAL A 30 -6.60 4.25 11.30
CA VAL A 30 -5.41 3.58 10.77
C VAL A 30 -5.61 2.09 10.77
N TYR A 31 -5.39 1.47 9.62
CA TYR A 31 -5.48 0.03 9.42
C TYR A 31 -4.16 -0.48 8.87
N SER A 32 -3.78 -1.69 9.30
CA SER A 32 -2.59 -2.35 8.80
C SER A 32 -2.86 -3.83 8.55
N THR A 33 -2.22 -4.39 7.52
CA THR A 33 -2.13 -5.84 7.37
C THR A 33 -1.36 -6.44 8.56
N ASN A 34 -1.58 -7.72 8.87
CA ASN A 34 -0.95 -8.38 10.02
C ASN A 34 0.51 -8.77 9.78
N TYR A 35 1.35 -7.79 9.43
CA TYR A 35 2.78 -7.93 9.28
C TYR A 35 3.49 -6.87 10.12
N ILE A 36 4.54 -7.29 10.83
CA ILE A 36 5.31 -6.35 11.67
C ILE A 36 5.81 -5.14 10.88
N ARG A 37 6.26 -5.35 9.63
CA ARG A 37 6.75 -4.29 8.76
C ARG A 37 5.68 -3.25 8.42
N THR A 38 4.44 -3.65 8.15
CA THR A 38 3.36 -2.72 7.78
C THR A 38 2.86 -1.96 9.00
N VAL A 39 2.77 -2.63 10.16
CA VAL A 39 2.48 -1.97 11.45
C VAL A 39 3.55 -0.93 11.77
N MET A 40 4.83 -1.29 11.70
CA MET A 40 5.94 -0.36 11.94
C MET A 40 5.95 0.80 10.95
N SER A 41 5.67 0.56 9.66
CA SER A 41 5.54 1.65 8.68
C SER A 41 4.42 2.62 9.02
N ALA A 42 3.25 2.12 9.47
CA ALA A 42 2.15 2.97 9.91
C ALA A 42 2.53 3.81 11.13
N GLN A 43 3.22 3.21 12.11
CA GLN A 43 3.71 3.90 13.30
C GLN A 43 4.72 4.99 12.91
N SER A 44 5.75 4.67 12.13
CA SER A 44 6.73 5.66 11.67
C SER A 44 6.09 6.80 10.88
N PHE A 45 5.06 6.50 10.07
CA PHE A 45 4.31 7.53 9.35
C PHE A 45 3.55 8.45 10.30
N LEU A 46 2.83 7.89 11.29
CA LEU A 46 2.10 8.66 12.30
C LEU A 46 3.05 9.51 13.14
N ASP A 47 4.21 8.97 13.51
CA ASP A 47 5.21 9.71 14.27
C ASP A 47 5.70 10.96 13.53
N GLY A 48 6.00 10.81 12.23
CA GLY A 48 6.35 11.93 11.37
C GLY A 48 5.19 12.88 11.06
N LEU A 49 3.96 12.36 10.93
CA LEU A 49 2.77 13.16 10.64
C LEU A 49 2.35 14.03 11.83
N LEU A 50 2.39 13.47 13.03
CA LEU A 50 1.91 14.10 14.26
C LEU A 50 3.02 14.82 15.04
N GLY A 51 4.29 14.60 14.67
CA GLY A 51 5.42 15.17 15.40
C GLY A 51 5.54 14.64 16.83
N THR A 52 5.09 13.40 17.08
CA THR A 52 5.07 12.83 18.43
C THR A 52 6.45 12.46 18.95
N HIS A 53 7.44 12.33 18.06
CA HIS A 53 8.81 11.94 18.38
C HIS A 53 8.91 10.62 19.18
N CYS A 54 7.93 9.72 19.06
CA CYS A 54 7.89 8.41 19.68
C CYS A 54 9.09 7.53 19.29
N PHE A 55 9.63 7.74 18.08
CA PHE A 55 10.83 7.04 17.61
C PHE A 55 12.06 7.94 17.52
N ALA A 56 12.00 9.18 18.04
CA ALA A 56 13.21 9.98 18.18
C ALA A 56 14.22 9.16 19.02
N PRO A 57 15.51 9.13 18.62
CA PRO A 57 16.56 8.44 19.36
C PRO A 57 16.80 9.15 20.70
N SER A 58 15.86 8.97 21.63
CA SER A 58 15.96 9.44 22.99
C SER A 58 16.71 8.35 23.77
N MET A 59 17.98 8.67 24.04
CA MET A 59 18.94 7.92 24.86
C MET A 59 19.57 6.68 24.24
N GLU A 60 20.85 6.47 24.59
CA GLU A 60 21.56 5.20 24.40
C GLU A 60 20.66 4.05 24.86
N ARG A 61 20.34 3.14 23.94
CA ARG A 61 19.74 1.85 24.31
C ARG A 61 20.76 1.09 25.15
N ARG A 62 20.72 1.25 26.48
CA ARG A 62 21.44 0.35 27.38
C ARG A 62 20.86 -1.04 27.14
N ALA A 63 21.68 -1.94 26.62
CA ALA A 63 21.31 -3.33 26.50
C ALA A 63 20.95 -3.84 27.90
N ASP A 64 19.66 -4.15 28.11
CA ASP A 64 19.23 -4.82 29.33
C ASP A 64 19.58 -6.30 29.18
N PRO A 65 20.55 -6.83 29.95
CA PRO A 65 20.99 -8.22 29.85
C PRO A 65 19.89 -9.22 30.25
N LEU A 66 18.78 -8.76 30.86
CA LEU A 66 17.64 -9.60 31.23
C LEU A 66 16.60 -9.73 30.10
N ILE A 67 16.70 -8.91 29.04
CA ILE A 67 15.76 -8.93 27.92
C ILE A 67 16.33 -9.81 26.81
N THR A 68 16.02 -11.10 26.87
CA THR A 68 16.53 -12.12 25.93
C THR A 68 15.70 -12.29 24.66
N LYS A 69 14.72 -11.41 24.40
CA LYS A 69 13.87 -11.39 23.20
C LYS A 69 13.72 -9.94 22.72
N GLU A 70 13.71 -9.76 21.40
CA GLU A 70 13.56 -8.45 20.73
C GLU A 70 12.57 -7.54 21.48
N LEU A 71 13.07 -6.39 21.94
CA LEU A 71 12.27 -5.36 22.61
C LEU A 71 11.05 -4.99 21.76
N PHE A 72 9.91 -4.88 22.43
CA PHE A 72 8.63 -4.43 21.88
C PHE A 72 8.79 -3.13 21.09
N VAL A 73 8.25 -3.13 19.86
CA VAL A 73 8.13 -1.95 19.02
C VAL A 73 7.32 -0.88 19.78
N PRO A 74 7.85 0.35 19.98
CA PRO A 74 7.09 1.46 20.53
C PRO A 74 5.78 1.62 19.75
N ASP A 75 4.67 1.62 20.47
CA ASP A 75 3.35 1.51 19.86
C ASP A 75 2.55 2.79 20.10
N HIS A 76 2.02 3.36 19.01
CA HIS A 76 1.01 4.43 19.07
C HIS A 76 -0.31 3.96 19.74
N ALA A 77 -0.38 2.74 20.26
CA ALA A 77 -1.45 2.24 21.11
C ALA A 77 -0.99 1.61 22.45
N TRP A 78 0.30 1.60 22.81
CA TRP A 78 0.71 0.92 24.06
C TRP A 78 0.82 1.90 25.23
N VAL A 79 -0.30 2.03 25.94
CA VAL A 79 -0.33 2.61 27.29
C VAL A 79 0.38 1.62 28.23
N ARG A 80 1.56 2.01 28.73
CA ARG A 80 2.30 1.27 29.77
C ARG A 80 1.62 1.48 31.14
N GLU A 81 0.39 1.01 31.30
CA GLU A 81 -0.36 1.27 32.54
C GLU A 81 0.08 0.40 33.74
N ARG A 82 1.09 -0.48 33.65
CA ARG A 82 1.40 -1.45 34.73
C ARG A 82 2.85 -1.88 34.96
N PHE A 83 3.86 -1.01 34.82
CA PHE A 83 5.24 -1.44 35.18
C PHE A 83 6.08 -0.44 35.99
N PHE A 84 5.47 0.59 36.59
CA PHE A 84 6.18 1.50 37.50
C PHE A 84 5.55 1.66 38.89
N ASN A 85 4.54 0.84 39.25
CA ASN A 85 3.91 0.96 40.57
C ASN A 85 4.41 -0.02 41.64
N ASP A 86 5.46 -0.80 41.38
CA ASP A 86 6.15 -1.54 42.42
C ASP A 86 7.58 -1.01 42.55
N ASN A 87 7.83 -0.20 43.59
CA ASN A 87 9.12 0.30 44.10
C ASN A 87 9.51 1.77 43.84
N ILE A 88 8.66 2.74 44.16
CA ILE A 88 9.15 4.02 44.69
C ILE A 88 8.32 4.34 45.94
N GLY A 89 9.04 4.42 47.06
CA GLY A 89 8.48 4.63 48.39
C GLY A 89 7.77 5.96 48.56
N ASP A 90 7.05 6.02 49.68
CA ASP A 90 6.30 7.14 50.20
C ASP A 90 7.13 8.44 50.25
N ASP A 91 7.08 9.24 49.19
CA ASP A 91 7.38 10.68 49.24
C ASP A 91 6.17 11.43 48.68
N GLU A 92 5.20 11.68 49.57
CA GLU A 92 4.11 12.64 49.37
C GLU A 92 4.71 14.04 49.23
N HIS A 93 4.92 14.54 48.01
CA HIS A 93 4.79 15.94 47.59
C HIS A 93 5.46 16.20 46.23
N ASN A 94 4.75 15.95 45.12
CA ASN A 94 4.71 16.87 43.98
C ASN A 94 3.70 16.38 42.94
N ASN A 95 2.55 17.03 42.92
CA ASN A 95 1.45 16.78 42.01
C ASN A 95 1.70 17.55 40.69
N THR A 96 2.71 17.12 39.92
CA THR A 96 2.87 17.56 38.52
C THR A 96 2.23 16.52 37.61
N SER A 97 1.09 16.91 37.03
CA SER A 97 0.28 16.18 36.08
C SER A 97 1.09 15.55 34.93
N THR A 98 1.37 14.25 35.01
CA THR A 98 1.90 13.43 33.91
C THR A 98 0.82 12.98 32.91
N SER A 99 -0.30 13.73 32.81
CA SER A 99 -1.51 13.30 32.09
C SER A 99 -1.59 13.71 30.61
N ASP A 100 -0.53 14.26 30.01
CA ASP A 100 -0.63 14.89 28.67
C ASP A 100 -0.02 14.10 27.51
N SER A 101 0.92 13.18 27.73
CA SER A 101 1.66 12.57 26.60
C SER A 101 0.88 11.52 25.80
N THR A 102 -0.24 10.99 26.32
CA THR A 102 -1.05 9.98 25.62
C THR A 102 -2.18 10.57 24.79
N GLN A 103 -2.46 11.88 24.89
CA GLN A 103 -3.59 12.52 24.20
C GLN A 103 -3.44 12.57 22.66
N HIS A 104 -2.25 12.29 22.15
CA HIS A 104 -1.93 12.39 20.71
C HIS A 104 -1.66 11.05 20.05
N LEU A 105 -1.99 9.94 20.72
CA LEU A 105 -1.79 8.60 20.22
C LEU A 105 -2.98 8.15 19.34
N VAL A 106 -2.67 7.59 18.17
CA VAL A 106 -3.66 7.08 17.21
C VAL A 106 -3.53 5.57 17.13
N PRO A 107 -4.59 4.80 17.46
CA PRO A 107 -4.52 3.35 17.44
C PRO A 107 -4.40 2.81 16.00
N ILE A 108 -3.60 1.75 15.84
CA ILE A 108 -3.48 1.00 14.59
C ILE A 108 -4.30 -0.27 14.68
N HIS A 109 -5.31 -0.37 13.83
CA HIS A 109 -6.17 -1.55 13.75
C HIS A 109 -5.53 -2.61 12.84
N VAL A 110 -4.91 -3.61 13.46
CA VAL A 110 -4.31 -4.75 12.75
C VAL A 110 -5.40 -5.74 12.36
N ARG A 111 -5.55 -6.01 11.06
CA ARG A 111 -6.62 -6.85 10.51
C ARG A 111 -6.26 -8.33 10.56
N LYS A 112 -7.24 -9.20 10.82
CA LYS A 112 -7.05 -10.66 10.70
C LYS A 112 -6.84 -11.03 9.24
N LEU A 113 -5.89 -11.92 8.96
CA LEU A 113 -5.52 -12.35 7.60
C LEU A 113 -6.73 -12.77 6.76
N SER A 114 -7.61 -13.61 7.33
CA SER A 114 -8.81 -14.13 6.65
C SER A 114 -9.91 -13.09 6.37
N GLN A 115 -9.75 -11.86 6.85
CA GLN A 115 -10.74 -10.78 6.72
C GLN A 115 -10.13 -9.51 6.14
N ASP A 116 -8.85 -9.53 5.77
CA ASP A 116 -8.14 -8.33 5.36
C ASP A 116 -8.38 -8.02 3.88
N PRO A 117 -9.09 -6.92 3.54
CA PRO A 117 -9.29 -6.55 2.15
C PRO A 117 -8.00 -6.03 1.49
N LEU A 118 -6.97 -5.68 2.26
CA LEU A 118 -5.72 -5.15 1.73
C LEU A 118 -4.78 -6.24 1.21
N ASN A 119 -5.01 -7.52 1.55
CA ASN A 119 -4.17 -8.62 1.09
C ASN A 119 -5.01 -9.85 0.69
N ALA A 120 -5.38 -9.92 -0.59
CA ALA A 120 -6.16 -11.02 -1.13
C ALA A 120 -5.47 -12.38 -1.05
N PHE A 121 -4.12 -12.43 -1.11
CA PHE A 121 -3.35 -13.68 -1.06
C PHE A 121 -3.41 -14.34 0.31
N ASP A 122 -3.45 -13.55 1.38
CA ASP A 122 -3.63 -14.08 2.74
C ASP A 122 -5.09 -14.34 3.07
N ARG A 123 -6.00 -13.50 2.55
CA ARG A 123 -7.43 -13.63 2.77
C ARG A 123 -8.00 -14.90 2.13
N ASN A 124 -7.63 -15.17 0.87
CA ASN A 124 -8.17 -16.26 0.07
C ASN A 124 -7.07 -17.03 -0.67
N PRO A 125 -6.12 -17.69 0.03
CA PRO A 125 -4.91 -18.26 -0.59
C PRO A 125 -5.20 -19.29 -1.67
N GLU A 126 -6.21 -20.14 -1.49
CA GLU A 126 -6.57 -21.19 -2.46
C GLU A 126 -7.17 -20.62 -3.74
N LEU A 127 -8.09 -19.65 -3.61
CA LEU A 127 -8.65 -18.92 -4.74
C LEU A 127 -7.54 -18.22 -5.53
N MET A 128 -6.67 -17.48 -4.84
CA MET A 128 -5.58 -16.75 -5.48
C MET A 128 -4.61 -17.70 -6.19
N ALA A 129 -4.23 -18.81 -5.55
CA ALA A 129 -3.38 -19.83 -6.18
C ALA A 129 -4.03 -20.43 -7.44
N ARG A 130 -5.33 -20.71 -7.41
CA ARG A 130 -6.08 -21.21 -8.58
C ARG A 130 -6.12 -20.18 -9.71
N LEU A 131 -6.47 -18.94 -9.41
CA LEU A 131 -6.57 -17.87 -10.40
C LEU A 131 -5.21 -17.60 -11.06
N VAL A 132 -4.15 -17.46 -10.26
CA VAL A 132 -2.80 -17.25 -10.81
C VAL A 132 -2.34 -18.46 -11.62
N LYS A 133 -2.59 -19.69 -11.15
CA LYS A 133 -2.28 -20.92 -11.91
C LYS A 133 -3.01 -20.96 -13.25
N SER A 134 -4.22 -20.40 -13.34
CA SER A 134 -4.94 -20.27 -14.62
C SER A 134 -4.19 -19.36 -15.59
N VAL A 135 -3.71 -18.21 -15.11
CA VAL A 135 -2.90 -17.28 -15.93
C VAL A 135 -1.61 -17.94 -16.40
N MET A 136 -0.89 -18.62 -15.50
CA MET A 136 0.39 -19.28 -15.82
C MET A 136 0.27 -20.40 -16.86
N LYS A 137 -0.93 -20.96 -17.05
CA LYS A 137 -1.21 -22.00 -18.05
C LYS A 137 -1.47 -21.42 -19.44
N SER A 138 -1.65 -20.10 -19.58
CA SER A 138 -1.87 -19.49 -20.88
C SER A 138 -0.62 -19.70 -21.76
N PRO A 139 -0.79 -20.00 -23.07
CA PRO A 139 0.35 -20.21 -23.97
C PRO A 139 1.31 -19.02 -24.01
N GLU A 140 0.76 -17.80 -24.00
CA GLU A 140 1.54 -16.56 -24.02
C GLU A 140 2.41 -16.41 -22.77
N PHE A 141 1.82 -16.57 -21.57
CA PHE A 141 2.58 -16.50 -20.33
C PHE A 141 3.65 -17.58 -20.29
N HIS A 142 3.29 -18.81 -20.67
CA HIS A 142 4.21 -19.93 -20.65
C HIS A 142 5.40 -19.70 -21.58
N ALA A 143 5.16 -19.22 -22.81
CA ALA A 143 6.21 -18.95 -23.79
C ALA A 143 7.17 -17.86 -23.30
N ARG A 144 6.64 -16.72 -22.84
CA ARG A 144 7.46 -15.57 -22.41
C ARG A 144 8.18 -15.84 -21.09
N ASP A 145 7.55 -16.52 -20.12
CA ASP A 145 8.24 -16.92 -18.88
C ASP A 145 9.32 -17.97 -19.17
N SER A 146 9.07 -18.93 -20.07
CA SER A 146 10.10 -19.90 -20.49
C SER A 146 11.28 -19.24 -21.20
N ALA A 147 11.06 -18.17 -21.97
CA ALA A 147 12.12 -17.39 -22.60
C ALA A 147 13.06 -16.72 -21.58
N ALA A 148 12.62 -16.52 -20.33
CA ALA A 148 13.44 -16.01 -19.24
C ALA A 148 14.32 -17.09 -18.57
N ALA A 149 14.26 -18.35 -19.00
CA ALA A 149 15.06 -19.46 -18.46
C ALA A 149 16.59 -19.21 -18.46
N PRO A 150 17.21 -18.57 -19.47
CA PRO A 150 18.63 -18.24 -19.42
C PRO A 150 18.98 -17.27 -18.28
N LEU A 151 18.13 -16.26 -18.04
CA LEU A 151 18.30 -15.32 -16.93
C LEU A 151 18.14 -16.04 -15.59
N ALA A 152 17.08 -16.86 -15.45
CA ALA A 152 16.83 -17.67 -14.26
C ALA A 152 17.98 -18.64 -13.94
N SER A 153 18.56 -19.27 -14.98
CA SER A 153 19.72 -20.16 -14.85
C SER A 153 20.96 -19.42 -14.33
N ARG A 154 21.19 -18.18 -14.78
CA ARG A 154 22.30 -17.36 -14.28
C ARG A 154 22.08 -16.90 -12.84
N LEU A 155 20.88 -16.42 -12.52
CA LEU A 155 20.51 -16.00 -11.16
C LEU A 155 20.67 -17.15 -10.16
N SER A 156 20.16 -18.34 -10.49
CA SER A 156 20.20 -19.50 -9.59
C SER A 156 21.61 -20.08 -9.37
N LYS A 157 22.56 -19.86 -10.28
CA LYS A 157 23.97 -20.21 -10.05
C LYS A 157 24.62 -19.36 -8.94
N ILE A 158 24.21 -18.08 -8.84
CA ILE A 158 24.74 -17.14 -7.84
C ILE A 158 23.91 -17.20 -6.55
N MET A 159 22.59 -17.38 -6.69
CA MET A 159 21.60 -17.42 -5.62
C MET A 159 20.82 -18.74 -5.67
N PRO A 160 21.40 -19.87 -5.22
CA PRO A 160 20.78 -21.19 -5.35
C PRO A 160 19.45 -21.33 -4.58
N GLY A 161 19.22 -20.50 -3.57
CA GLY A 161 17.96 -20.47 -2.81
C GLY A 161 16.72 -20.07 -3.63
N LEU A 162 16.92 -19.53 -4.84
CA LEU A 162 15.82 -19.19 -5.76
C LEU A 162 15.16 -20.42 -6.39
N ILE A 163 15.85 -21.56 -6.44
CA ILE A 163 15.30 -22.83 -6.93
C ILE A 163 14.53 -23.48 -5.78
N ARG A 164 13.25 -23.77 -5.98
CA ARG A 164 12.39 -24.43 -4.98
C ARG A 164 11.71 -25.67 -5.56
N PRO A 165 12.41 -26.83 -5.61
CA PRO A 165 11.86 -28.02 -6.24
C PRO A 165 10.70 -28.65 -5.45
N THR A 166 10.56 -28.36 -4.15
CA THR A 166 9.69 -29.13 -3.24
C THR A 166 8.61 -28.32 -2.52
N ARG A 167 8.56 -26.99 -2.62
CA ARG A 167 7.51 -26.19 -1.96
C ARG A 167 6.27 -26.10 -2.84
N SER A 168 5.08 -26.18 -2.25
CA SER A 168 3.77 -26.09 -2.92
C SER A 168 3.30 -24.64 -3.16
N GLY A 169 4.18 -23.64 -3.09
CA GLY A 169 3.83 -22.25 -3.32
C GLY A 169 3.54 -21.94 -4.79
N PHE A 170 2.74 -20.91 -5.06
CA PHE A 170 2.51 -20.45 -6.44
C PHE A 170 3.84 -20.04 -7.13
N ALA A 171 4.80 -19.50 -6.37
CA ALA A 171 6.08 -19.05 -6.89
C ALA A 171 7.08 -20.18 -7.25
N SER A 172 6.84 -21.43 -6.82
CA SER A 172 7.78 -22.55 -7.05
C SER A 172 7.49 -23.39 -8.30
N ARG A 173 6.43 -23.08 -9.06
CA ARG A 173 6.09 -23.75 -10.33
C ARG A 173 6.15 -22.83 -11.55
N SER A 174 7.06 -21.86 -11.55
CA SER A 174 7.25 -21.00 -12.73
C SER A 174 7.83 -21.81 -13.91
N PRO A 175 7.39 -21.57 -15.16
CA PRO A 175 8.00 -22.16 -16.35
C PRO A 175 9.53 -21.99 -16.42
N SER A 176 10.04 -20.82 -16.02
CA SER A 176 11.48 -20.50 -15.89
C SER A 176 12.22 -21.17 -14.73
N GLY A 177 11.52 -21.82 -13.78
CA GLY A 177 12.11 -22.64 -12.73
C GLY A 177 12.63 -21.92 -11.48
N ILE A 178 12.43 -20.61 -11.33
CA ILE A 178 12.82 -19.86 -10.12
C ILE A 178 11.67 -19.05 -9.50
N ASN A 179 11.85 -18.62 -8.25
CA ASN A 179 10.98 -17.64 -7.62
C ASN A 179 11.38 -16.20 -7.98
N TRP A 180 10.70 -15.60 -8.95
CA TRP A 180 10.98 -14.22 -9.38
C TRP A 180 10.68 -13.14 -8.32
N VAL A 181 9.75 -13.40 -7.39
CA VAL A 181 9.46 -12.43 -6.31
C VAL A 181 10.70 -12.30 -5.43
N GLU A 182 11.28 -13.42 -5.01
CA GLU A 182 12.52 -13.43 -4.20
C GLU A 182 13.73 -12.91 -4.99
N ALA A 183 13.79 -13.19 -6.29
CA ALA A 183 14.86 -12.68 -7.14
C ALA A 183 14.82 -11.15 -7.25
N ALA A 184 13.65 -10.55 -7.46
CA ALA A 184 13.51 -9.10 -7.52
C ALA A 184 13.69 -8.46 -6.13
N ASP A 185 13.14 -9.07 -5.08
CA ASP A 185 13.26 -8.61 -3.69
C ASP A 185 14.73 -8.51 -3.26
N HIS A 186 15.58 -9.45 -3.69
CA HIS A 186 17.03 -9.36 -3.49
C HIS A 186 17.58 -8.03 -4.01
N PHE A 187 17.27 -7.65 -5.25
CA PHE A 187 17.78 -6.40 -5.84
C PHE A 187 17.18 -5.17 -5.14
N VAL A 188 15.86 -5.15 -4.92
CA VAL A 188 15.17 -4.02 -4.27
C VAL A 188 15.70 -3.77 -2.86
N CYS A 189 15.82 -4.84 -2.05
CA CYS A 189 16.34 -4.75 -0.69
C CYS A 189 17.77 -4.20 -0.68
N ARG A 190 18.66 -4.75 -1.50
CA ARG A 190 20.09 -4.38 -1.51
C ARG A 190 20.31 -2.95 -1.97
N GLU A 191 19.66 -2.56 -3.05
CA GLU A 191 19.73 -1.20 -3.60
C GLU A 191 19.21 -0.18 -2.57
N SER A 192 18.09 -0.47 -1.90
CA SER A 192 17.48 0.44 -0.92
C SER A 192 18.36 0.67 0.32
N HIS A 193 19.22 -0.29 0.67
CA HIS A 193 20.13 -0.20 1.81
C HIS A 193 21.56 0.17 1.42
N ASN A 194 21.82 0.49 0.14
CA ASN A 194 23.16 0.69 -0.40
C ASN A 194 24.14 -0.45 -0.07
N ILE A 195 23.64 -1.69 -0.09
CA ILE A 195 24.43 -2.89 0.18
C ILE A 195 24.83 -3.53 -1.16
N PRO A 196 26.11 -3.88 -1.39
CA PRO A 196 26.53 -4.61 -2.58
C PRO A 196 25.69 -5.88 -2.80
N LEU A 197 25.35 -6.18 -4.05
CA LEU A 197 24.43 -7.26 -4.41
C LEU A 197 25.00 -8.64 -4.02
N ALA A 198 26.31 -8.84 -4.17
CA ALA A 198 26.99 -10.08 -3.82
C ALA A 198 27.26 -10.24 -2.30
N LYS A 199 26.96 -9.23 -1.47
CA LYS A 199 27.30 -9.25 -0.04
C LYS A 199 26.60 -10.39 0.71
N PHE A 200 27.30 -11.06 1.63
CA PHE A 200 26.83 -12.24 2.36
C PHE A 200 26.59 -13.48 1.48
N SER A 201 27.24 -13.54 0.33
CA SER A 201 27.28 -14.73 -0.53
C SER A 201 28.71 -15.28 -0.62
N ASN A 202 28.86 -16.46 -1.22
CA ASN A 202 30.19 -17.02 -1.53
C ASN A 202 31.01 -16.17 -2.52
N PHE A 203 30.40 -15.11 -3.08
CA PHE A 203 30.98 -14.22 -4.06
C PHE A 203 31.13 -12.77 -3.55
N GLU A 204 31.05 -12.53 -2.24
CA GLU A 204 31.04 -11.18 -1.63
C GLU A 204 32.21 -10.28 -2.08
N ASN A 205 33.36 -10.86 -2.42
CA ASN A 205 34.55 -10.13 -2.85
C ASN A 205 34.85 -10.30 -4.36
N ASP A 206 33.89 -10.77 -5.16
CA ASP A 206 34.06 -10.94 -6.61
C ASP A 206 33.36 -9.82 -7.40
N ASP A 207 34.13 -8.83 -7.83
CA ASP A 207 33.65 -7.68 -8.62
C ASP A 207 32.98 -8.10 -9.94
N ARG A 208 33.36 -9.24 -10.52
CA ARG A 208 32.75 -9.74 -11.77
C ARG A 208 31.35 -10.25 -11.50
N VAL A 209 31.13 -10.90 -10.36
CA VAL A 209 29.81 -11.35 -9.92
C VAL A 209 28.92 -10.15 -9.57
N GLU A 210 29.46 -9.16 -8.87
CA GLU A 210 28.75 -7.91 -8.57
C GLU A 210 28.28 -7.20 -9.86
N GLN A 211 29.19 -7.02 -10.83
CA GLN A 211 28.84 -6.43 -12.13
C GLN A 211 27.81 -7.28 -12.90
N THR A 212 27.92 -8.60 -12.80
CA THR A 212 26.95 -9.52 -13.39
C THR A 212 25.56 -9.37 -12.76
N LEU A 213 25.46 -9.32 -11.42
CA LEU A 213 24.21 -9.08 -10.71
C LEU A 213 23.60 -7.72 -11.08
N LYS A 214 24.42 -6.66 -11.13
CA LYS A 214 23.97 -5.33 -11.58
C LYS A 214 23.35 -5.38 -12.98
N SER A 215 23.97 -6.09 -13.92
CA SER A 215 23.45 -6.24 -15.29
C SER A 215 22.11 -7.00 -15.37
N MET A 216 21.83 -7.85 -14.39
CA MET A 216 20.59 -8.65 -14.31
C MET A 216 19.47 -7.98 -13.51
N SER A 217 19.79 -6.97 -12.70
CA SER A 217 18.85 -6.30 -11.79
C SER A 217 17.61 -5.77 -12.53
N ASN A 218 17.82 -4.95 -13.57
CA ASN A 218 16.72 -4.38 -14.34
C ASN A 218 15.88 -5.47 -15.03
N GLN A 219 16.53 -6.42 -15.70
CA GLN A 219 15.84 -7.52 -16.39
C GLN A 219 14.98 -8.36 -15.43
N THR A 220 15.46 -8.58 -14.21
CA THR A 220 14.73 -9.33 -13.17
C THR A 220 13.49 -8.56 -12.70
N LYS A 221 13.64 -7.26 -12.42
CA LYS A 221 12.54 -6.38 -12.00
C LYS A 221 11.49 -6.22 -13.10
N THR A 222 11.91 -5.90 -14.32
CA THR A 222 11.04 -5.83 -15.52
C THR A 222 10.27 -7.14 -15.74
N HIS A 223 10.94 -8.30 -15.62
CA HIS A 223 10.26 -9.59 -15.78
C HIS A 223 9.21 -9.82 -14.68
N LEU A 224 9.51 -9.46 -13.43
CA LEU A 224 8.53 -9.56 -12.34
C LEU A 224 7.33 -8.63 -12.59
N SER A 225 7.56 -7.37 -12.94
CA SER A 225 6.50 -6.40 -13.27
C SER A 225 5.62 -6.93 -14.40
N TRP A 226 6.21 -7.47 -15.46
CA TRP A 226 5.48 -8.13 -16.55
C TRP A 226 4.62 -9.29 -16.03
N ARG A 227 5.14 -10.18 -15.16
CA ARG A 227 4.36 -11.30 -14.63
C ARG A 227 3.10 -10.82 -13.90
N PHE A 228 3.23 -9.81 -13.04
CA PHE A 228 2.09 -9.25 -12.31
C PHE A 228 1.10 -8.53 -13.23
N ARG A 229 1.59 -7.83 -14.25
CA ARG A 229 0.73 -7.27 -15.29
C ARG A 229 -0.12 -8.34 -15.97
N GLN A 230 0.47 -9.46 -16.36
CA GLN A 230 -0.27 -10.58 -16.97
C GLN A 230 -1.33 -11.14 -16.01
N TRP A 231 -1.04 -11.20 -14.72
CA TRP A 231 -2.01 -11.61 -13.71
C TRP A 231 -3.20 -10.64 -13.67
N TYR A 232 -2.91 -9.35 -13.66
CA TYR A 232 -3.91 -8.29 -13.53
C TYR A 232 -4.66 -7.99 -14.84
N GLN A 233 -4.21 -8.52 -15.97
CA GLN A 233 -5.01 -8.57 -17.20
C GLN A 233 -6.19 -9.55 -17.09
N THR A 234 -6.15 -10.51 -16.16
CA THR A 234 -7.28 -11.42 -15.93
C THR A 234 -8.30 -10.82 -14.98
N LYS A 235 -9.49 -10.51 -15.50
CA LYS A 235 -10.55 -9.84 -14.72
C LYS A 235 -10.86 -10.54 -13.39
N PRO A 236 -11.01 -11.89 -13.30
CA PRO A 236 -11.24 -12.58 -12.03
C PRO A 236 -10.19 -12.32 -10.96
N LEU A 237 -8.91 -12.35 -11.34
CA LEU A 237 -7.80 -12.16 -10.41
C LEU A 237 -7.70 -10.70 -9.97
N LEU A 238 -7.84 -9.77 -10.92
CA LEU A 238 -7.85 -8.35 -10.61
C LEU A 238 -9.02 -7.99 -9.69
N ALA A 239 -10.23 -8.48 -9.99
CA ALA A 239 -11.42 -8.27 -9.17
C ALA A 239 -11.23 -8.77 -7.73
N ALA A 240 -10.69 -9.98 -7.55
CA ALA A 240 -10.44 -10.55 -6.23
C ALA A 240 -9.47 -9.71 -5.38
N ILE A 241 -8.56 -8.97 -6.02
CA ILE A 241 -7.58 -8.10 -5.35
C ILE A 241 -8.14 -6.71 -5.12
N ALA A 242 -8.68 -6.08 -6.17
CA ALA A 242 -8.98 -4.65 -6.18
C ALA A 242 -10.36 -4.30 -5.63
N ALA A 243 -11.40 -5.12 -5.87
CA ALA A 243 -12.77 -4.76 -5.47
C ALA A 243 -12.90 -4.52 -3.96
N PRO A 244 -12.45 -5.43 -3.07
CA PRO A 244 -12.71 -5.25 -1.64
C PRO A 244 -12.09 -4.01 -1.00
N PRO A 245 -10.81 -3.66 -1.25
CA PRO A 245 -10.25 -2.41 -0.72
C PRO A 245 -10.87 -1.17 -1.38
N LEU A 246 -11.20 -1.21 -2.69
CA LEU A 246 -11.87 -0.09 -3.34
C LEU A 246 -13.31 0.12 -2.82
N ARG A 247 -14.06 -0.95 -2.55
CA ARG A 247 -15.39 -0.88 -1.92
C ARG A 247 -15.32 -0.16 -0.58
N GLU A 248 -14.36 -0.51 0.26
CA GLU A 248 -14.17 0.17 1.54
C GLU A 248 -13.89 1.67 1.38
N ILE A 249 -13.06 2.04 0.40
CA ILE A 249 -12.75 3.44 0.07
C ILE A 249 -14.00 4.19 -0.42
N VAL A 250 -14.77 3.60 -1.35
CA VAL A 250 -16.01 4.16 -1.88
C VAL A 250 -17.04 4.37 -0.77
N ASP A 251 -17.22 3.38 0.11
CA ASP A 251 -18.18 3.44 1.20
C ASP A 251 -17.83 4.59 2.16
N GLN A 252 -16.54 4.77 2.47
CA GLN A 252 -16.08 5.88 3.32
C GLN A 252 -16.30 7.25 2.66
N MET A 253 -16.01 7.39 1.37
CA MET A 253 -16.25 8.64 0.64
C MET A 253 -17.75 8.95 0.58
N THR A 254 -18.56 7.94 0.29
CA THR A 254 -20.02 8.07 0.21
C THR A 254 -20.61 8.48 1.55
N GLN A 255 -20.16 7.87 2.65
CA GLN A 255 -20.54 8.28 3.99
C GLN A 255 -20.13 9.74 4.25
N THR A 256 -18.92 10.13 3.85
CA THR A 256 -18.38 11.49 4.03
C THR A 256 -19.23 12.55 3.33
N ILE A 257 -19.67 12.30 2.09
CA ILE A 257 -20.53 13.22 1.32
C ILE A 257 -21.86 13.49 2.06
N ASN A 258 -22.38 12.48 2.77
CA ASN A 258 -23.65 12.57 3.48
C ASN A 258 -23.52 13.16 4.89
N LEU A 259 -22.30 13.43 5.38
CA LEU A 259 -22.11 14.07 6.68
C LEU A 259 -22.53 15.55 6.62
N PRO A 260 -23.31 16.04 7.59
CA PRO A 260 -23.62 17.46 7.68
C PRO A 260 -22.33 18.23 7.99
N MET A 261 -21.78 18.95 6.99
CA MET A 261 -20.55 19.73 7.17
C MET A 261 -20.79 20.95 8.06
N GLY A 262 -20.81 20.75 9.38
CA GLY A 262 -20.72 21.82 10.37
C GLY A 262 -19.27 22.21 10.64
N ALA A 263 -19.05 23.46 11.07
CA ALA A 263 -17.71 24.00 11.39
C ALA A 263 -16.97 23.23 12.51
N SER A 264 -17.66 22.39 13.27
CA SER A 264 -17.12 21.61 14.39
C SER A 264 -16.88 20.12 14.08
N GLN A 265 -17.19 19.63 12.88
CA GLN A 265 -16.99 18.22 12.54
C GLN A 265 -15.58 17.96 12.00
N LYS A 266 -14.90 16.98 12.60
CA LYS A 266 -13.62 16.47 12.12
C LYS A 266 -13.80 15.75 10.78
N ARG A 267 -12.92 16.03 9.83
CA ARG A 267 -12.90 15.40 8.50
C ARG A 267 -12.28 14.01 8.58
N PRO A 268 -12.81 13.00 7.88
CA PRO A 268 -12.20 11.66 7.88
C PRO A 268 -10.78 11.66 7.29
N PHE A 269 -9.86 10.95 7.93
CA PHE A 269 -8.53 10.65 7.42
C PHE A 269 -8.23 9.17 7.64
N CYS A 270 -8.15 8.39 6.57
CA CYS A 270 -7.96 6.95 6.65
C CYS A 270 -6.58 6.55 6.09
N LEU A 271 -5.80 5.84 6.89
CA LEU A 271 -4.49 5.31 6.52
C LEU A 271 -4.55 3.79 6.43
N TYR A 272 -4.05 3.25 5.33
CA TYR A 272 -3.96 1.81 5.08
C TYR A 272 -2.51 1.40 4.82
N ALA A 273 -1.86 0.78 5.80
CA ALA A 273 -0.54 0.21 5.62
C ALA A 273 -0.65 -1.19 5.01
N CYS A 274 -0.14 -1.34 3.79
CA CYS A 274 -0.31 -2.53 2.97
C CYS A 274 0.97 -2.91 2.22
N HIS A 275 0.83 -3.64 1.11
CA HIS A 275 1.95 -4.15 0.32
C HIS A 275 2.01 -3.46 -1.04
N ASP A 276 3.18 -3.52 -1.67
CA ASP A 276 3.38 -3.12 -3.07
C ASP A 276 2.36 -3.77 -4.00
N ILE A 277 2.10 -5.06 -3.85
CA ILE A 277 1.11 -5.80 -4.65
C ILE A 277 -0.32 -5.26 -4.45
N THR A 278 -0.64 -4.66 -3.30
CA THR A 278 -1.92 -4.02 -3.02
C THR A 278 -2.03 -2.73 -3.83
N ILE A 279 -1.02 -1.86 -3.75
CA ILE A 279 -0.98 -0.60 -4.50
C ILE A 279 -1.04 -0.89 -6.01
N LEU A 280 -0.22 -1.84 -6.48
CA LEU A 280 -0.20 -2.22 -7.90
C LEU A 280 -1.57 -2.76 -8.34
N GLY A 281 -2.17 -3.66 -7.56
CA GLY A 281 -3.51 -4.20 -7.85
C GLY A 281 -4.60 -3.12 -7.90
N LEU A 282 -4.56 -2.15 -6.99
CA LEU A 282 -5.47 -1.00 -7.01
C LEU A 282 -5.28 -0.13 -8.26
N LEU A 283 -4.05 0.17 -8.65
CA LEU A 283 -3.77 0.96 -9.85
C LEU A 283 -4.27 0.28 -11.13
N TYR A 284 -4.08 -1.04 -11.26
CA TYR A 284 -4.67 -1.80 -12.35
C TYR A 284 -6.21 -1.83 -12.26
N GLY A 285 -6.76 -1.99 -11.06
CA GLY A 285 -8.21 -2.00 -10.82
C GLY A 285 -8.88 -0.68 -11.22
N LEU A 286 -8.21 0.43 -10.96
CA LEU A 286 -8.62 1.78 -11.38
C LEU A 286 -8.45 2.04 -12.88
N GLY A 287 -7.70 1.19 -13.59
CA GLY A 287 -7.36 1.43 -15.00
C GLY A 287 -6.40 2.61 -15.17
N ALA A 288 -5.42 2.75 -14.28
CA ALA A 288 -4.44 3.83 -14.33
C ALA A 288 -3.73 3.90 -15.69
N SER A 289 -3.86 5.03 -16.39
CA SER A 289 -3.44 5.19 -17.79
C SER A 289 -1.97 4.82 -18.04
N PHE A 290 -1.07 5.14 -17.11
CA PHE A 290 0.37 4.89 -17.26
C PHE A 290 0.76 3.39 -17.26
N LEU A 291 -0.11 2.50 -16.76
CA LEU A 291 0.14 1.04 -16.69
C LEU A 291 -0.39 0.25 -17.92
N ARG A 292 -1.07 0.91 -18.86
CA ARG A 292 -1.88 0.24 -19.90
C ARG A 292 -1.07 -0.45 -20.99
N ASP A 293 -0.03 0.19 -21.52
CA ASP A 293 0.65 -0.26 -22.73
C ASP A 293 2.01 -0.89 -22.42
N GLU A 294 2.45 -1.90 -23.19
CA GLU A 294 3.81 -2.47 -23.01
C GLU A 294 4.89 -1.44 -23.34
N THR A 295 4.54 -0.45 -24.15
CA THR A 295 5.38 0.66 -24.58
C THR A 295 5.24 1.90 -23.70
N SER A 296 4.32 1.92 -22.73
CA SER A 296 4.20 3.07 -21.84
C SER A 296 5.39 3.13 -20.89
N VAL A 297 5.73 4.34 -20.43
CA VAL A 297 6.78 4.57 -19.43
C VAL A 297 6.51 3.78 -18.13
N GLY A 298 5.26 3.44 -17.85
CA GLY A 298 4.86 2.68 -16.68
C GLY A 298 4.81 1.16 -16.85
N SER A 299 5.21 0.60 -18.00
CA SER A 299 5.14 -0.86 -18.22
C SER A 299 5.99 -1.66 -17.23
N ASP A 300 7.06 -1.05 -16.72
CA ASP A 300 7.98 -1.62 -15.73
C ASP A 300 7.73 -1.11 -14.31
N TYR A 301 6.69 -0.32 -14.09
CA TYR A 301 6.40 0.28 -12.79
C TYR A 301 6.16 -0.79 -11.72
N TRP A 302 6.92 -0.67 -10.63
CA TRP A 302 6.73 -1.42 -9.39
C TRP A 302 6.70 -0.41 -8.24
N PRO A 303 5.71 -0.44 -7.33
CA PRO A 303 5.65 0.49 -6.22
C PRO A 303 6.92 0.39 -5.35
N PRO A 304 7.74 1.45 -5.22
CA PRO A 304 8.92 1.43 -4.37
C PRO A 304 8.54 1.42 -2.88
N TYR A 305 9.52 1.22 -1.99
CA TYR A 305 9.30 1.38 -0.56
C TYR A 305 8.73 2.77 -0.24
N ALA A 306 7.78 2.79 0.70
CA ALA A 306 7.04 3.99 1.11
C ALA A 306 6.25 4.69 -0.01
N SER A 307 6.01 4.02 -1.14
CA SER A 307 5.03 4.49 -2.12
C SER A 307 3.65 4.61 -1.48
N THR A 308 2.89 5.63 -1.88
CA THR A 308 1.57 5.95 -1.32
C THR A 308 0.59 6.25 -2.43
N LEU A 309 -0.54 5.54 -2.44
CA LEU A 309 -1.70 5.86 -3.27
C LEU A 309 -2.69 6.67 -2.42
N VAL A 310 -2.96 7.91 -2.81
CA VAL A 310 -3.83 8.84 -2.09
C VAL A 310 -5.12 9.03 -2.87
N PHE A 311 -6.24 8.97 -2.17
CA PHE A 311 -7.55 9.33 -2.70
C PHE A 311 -8.08 10.56 -1.95
N GLU A 312 -8.24 11.67 -2.66
CA GLU A 312 -8.71 12.94 -2.11
C GLU A 312 -10.14 13.20 -2.59
N LEU A 313 -11.08 13.30 -1.65
CA LEU A 313 -12.44 13.78 -1.93
C LEU A 313 -12.45 15.31 -1.83
N VAL A 314 -12.62 15.98 -2.96
CA VAL A 314 -12.52 17.44 -3.09
C VAL A 314 -13.90 18.03 -3.36
N ARG A 315 -14.29 19.02 -2.56
CA ARG A 315 -15.50 19.82 -2.83
C ARG A 315 -15.16 20.98 -3.75
N ILE A 316 -15.79 21.02 -4.92
CA ILE A 316 -15.75 22.16 -5.84
C ILE A 316 -16.74 23.21 -5.33
N SER A 317 -16.27 24.44 -5.16
CA SER A 317 -17.16 25.56 -4.83
C SER A 317 -18.03 25.88 -6.05
N PRO A 318 -19.36 26.02 -5.90
CA PRO A 318 -20.20 26.39 -7.02
C PRO A 318 -19.71 27.72 -7.59
N SER A 319 -19.40 27.75 -8.89
CA SER A 319 -19.08 29.01 -9.55
C SER A 319 -20.27 29.95 -9.39
N LYS A 320 -20.04 31.22 -9.03
CA LYS A 320 -21.11 32.22 -8.84
C LYS A 320 -22.05 32.38 -10.04
N THR A 321 -21.72 31.78 -11.18
CA THR A 321 -22.40 31.88 -12.47
C THR A 321 -23.33 30.72 -12.83
N THR A 322 -23.41 29.64 -12.04
CA THR A 322 -24.24 28.48 -12.40
C THR A 322 -25.53 28.45 -11.58
N THR A 323 -26.63 28.93 -12.15
CA THR A 323 -27.97 29.01 -11.54
C THR A 323 -28.78 27.69 -11.61
N SER A 324 -28.16 26.58 -12.02
CA SER A 324 -28.87 25.29 -12.08
C SER A 324 -28.85 24.58 -10.73
N SER A 325 -29.99 24.00 -10.36
CA SER A 325 -30.24 23.23 -9.14
C SER A 325 -29.48 21.90 -9.10
N THR A 326 -28.15 21.93 -9.09
CA THR A 326 -27.34 20.73 -8.89
C THR A 326 -27.49 20.28 -7.45
N THR A 327 -27.62 18.97 -7.25
CA THR A 327 -27.75 18.40 -5.91
C THR A 327 -26.40 18.54 -5.19
N ALA A 328 -26.39 18.65 -3.86
CA ALA A 328 -25.15 18.78 -3.08
C ALA A 328 -24.11 17.66 -3.32
N LYS A 329 -24.53 16.54 -3.95
CA LYS A 329 -23.65 15.43 -4.35
C LYS A 329 -22.81 15.75 -5.59
N ASP A 330 -23.26 16.66 -6.44
CA ASP A 330 -22.56 17.07 -7.67
C ASP A 330 -21.36 18.00 -7.38
N ASP A 331 -21.24 18.50 -6.14
CA ASP A 331 -20.15 19.37 -5.71
C ASP A 331 -18.83 18.61 -5.45
N PHE A 332 -18.82 17.27 -5.46
CA PHE A 332 -17.65 16.48 -5.05
C PHE A 332 -17.00 15.76 -6.22
N VAL A 333 -15.69 15.90 -6.32
CA VAL A 333 -14.82 15.16 -7.24
C VAL A 333 -13.72 14.42 -6.47
N LEU A 334 -13.14 13.44 -7.13
CA LEU A 334 -12.10 12.58 -6.62
C LEU A 334 -10.80 12.87 -7.37
N ARG A 335 -9.73 13.08 -6.62
CA ARG A 335 -8.36 13.15 -7.12
C ARG A 335 -7.58 11.98 -6.58
N ILE A 336 -6.94 11.23 -7.47
CA ILE A 336 -6.14 10.05 -7.10
C ILE A 336 -4.69 10.33 -7.46
N LEU A 337 -3.78 10.14 -6.50
CA LEU A 337 -2.38 10.50 -6.61
C LEU A 337 -1.47 9.35 -6.23
N VAL A 338 -0.36 9.21 -6.93
CA VAL A 338 0.74 8.34 -6.52
C VAL A 338 1.89 9.21 -6.04
N PHE A 339 2.38 8.89 -4.85
CA PHE A 339 3.61 9.44 -4.30
C PHE A 339 4.68 8.36 -4.24
N ASP A 340 5.85 8.65 -4.81
CA ASP A 340 7.04 7.82 -4.68
C ASP A 340 8.14 8.65 -4.04
N ALA A 341 8.81 8.11 -3.02
CA ALA A 341 9.86 8.82 -2.28
C ALA A 341 9.46 10.24 -1.81
N GLY A 342 8.18 10.44 -1.49
CA GLY A 342 7.65 11.70 -0.97
C GLY A 342 7.22 12.74 -2.02
N VAL A 343 7.41 12.50 -3.32
CA VAL A 343 6.98 13.39 -4.41
C VAL A 343 5.80 12.81 -5.18
N ILE A 344 4.91 13.67 -5.68
CA ILE A 344 3.83 13.23 -6.58
C ILE A 344 4.47 12.79 -7.91
N THR A 345 4.36 11.52 -8.24
CA THR A 345 4.85 10.97 -9.51
C THR A 345 3.74 10.87 -10.56
N HIS A 346 2.51 10.61 -10.13
CA HIS A 346 1.37 10.50 -11.03
C HIS A 346 0.09 11.11 -10.45
N VAL A 347 -0.67 11.77 -11.31
CA VAL A 347 -2.11 12.04 -11.12
C VAL A 347 -2.85 11.00 -11.96
N ILE A 348 -3.70 10.20 -11.33
CA ILE A 348 -4.27 9.02 -11.99
C ILE A 348 -5.48 9.43 -12.82
N GLU A 349 -5.30 9.38 -14.13
CA GLU A 349 -6.39 9.33 -15.10
C GLU A 349 -6.86 7.88 -15.22
N CYS A 350 -8.09 7.64 -14.75
CA CYS A 350 -8.70 6.32 -14.83
C CYS A 350 -9.38 6.15 -16.19
N MET A 351 -9.00 5.09 -16.90
CA MET A 351 -9.45 4.87 -18.27
C MET A 351 -10.36 3.65 -18.36
N ASP A 352 -11.33 3.72 -19.26
CA ASP A 352 -12.12 2.54 -19.59
C ASP A 352 -11.27 1.52 -20.35
N PRO A 353 -11.23 0.26 -19.90
CA PRO A 353 -10.40 -0.76 -20.53
C PRO A 353 -10.86 -1.12 -21.94
N THR A 354 -12.11 -0.84 -22.31
CA THR A 354 -12.68 -1.16 -23.64
C THR A 354 -12.68 0.03 -24.59
N SER A 355 -13.12 1.21 -24.14
CA SER A 355 -13.28 2.37 -25.02
C SER A 355 -12.04 3.26 -25.08
N HIS A 356 -11.08 3.08 -24.16
CA HIS A 356 -9.94 3.97 -23.98
C HIS A 356 -10.34 5.44 -23.68
N ALA A 357 -11.59 5.70 -23.29
CA ALA A 357 -12.01 7.01 -22.83
C ALA A 357 -11.70 7.19 -21.34
N PRO A 358 -11.44 8.42 -20.86
CA PRO A 358 -11.44 8.72 -19.44
C PRO A 358 -12.78 8.33 -18.80
N ARG A 359 -12.74 7.73 -17.61
CA ARG A 359 -13.94 7.32 -16.85
C ARG A 359 -14.60 8.46 -16.07
N GLY A 360 -13.93 9.59 -15.89
CA GLY A 360 -14.45 10.68 -15.08
C GLY A 360 -15.62 11.40 -15.75
N SER A 361 -16.77 11.43 -15.08
CA SER A 361 -17.97 12.18 -15.50
C SER A 361 -18.09 13.56 -14.84
N GLY A 362 -17.10 13.95 -14.04
CA GLY A 362 -17.00 15.24 -13.37
C GLY A 362 -16.53 16.38 -14.27
N LEU A 363 -16.39 17.56 -13.66
CA LEU A 363 -15.84 18.74 -14.32
C LEU A 363 -14.42 18.43 -14.85
N ASP A 364 -14.14 18.85 -16.08
CA ASP A 364 -12.86 18.62 -16.76
C ASP A 364 -12.41 17.15 -16.79
N GLY A 365 -13.36 16.21 -16.78
CA GLY A 365 -13.08 14.77 -16.78
C GLY A 365 -12.56 14.23 -15.45
N MET A 366 -12.68 15.01 -14.35
CA MET A 366 -12.39 14.52 -13.01
C MET A 366 -13.35 13.40 -12.62
N MET A 367 -12.87 12.46 -11.81
CA MET A 367 -13.67 11.35 -11.34
C MET A 367 -14.67 11.82 -10.27
N ARG A 368 -15.90 11.31 -10.28
CA ARG A 368 -16.86 11.43 -9.18
C ARG A 368 -16.85 10.17 -8.33
N VAL A 369 -17.42 10.22 -7.13
CA VAL A 369 -17.55 9.02 -6.29
C VAL A 369 -18.40 7.94 -6.97
N GLN A 370 -19.40 8.33 -7.77
CA GLN A 370 -20.22 7.40 -8.54
C GLN A 370 -19.43 6.67 -9.63
N ASP A 371 -18.47 7.34 -10.27
CA ASP A 371 -17.60 6.71 -11.28
C ASP A 371 -16.70 5.65 -10.61
N LEU A 372 -16.17 5.96 -9.42
CA LEU A 372 -15.41 4.99 -8.63
C LEU A 372 -16.30 3.83 -8.17
N GLU A 373 -17.51 4.11 -7.72
CA GLU A 373 -18.49 3.09 -7.35
C GLU A 373 -18.82 2.16 -8.52
N GLN A 374 -18.98 2.71 -9.73
CA GLN A 374 -19.17 1.92 -10.94
C GLN A 374 -17.97 1.01 -11.23
N ILE A 375 -16.73 1.52 -11.13
CA ILE A 375 -15.51 0.69 -11.24
C ILE A 375 -15.56 -0.47 -10.26
N VAL A 376 -15.94 -0.21 -9.00
CA VAL A 376 -16.03 -1.26 -7.96
C VAL A 376 -17.10 -2.29 -8.30
N GLN A 377 -18.29 -1.84 -8.71
CA GLN A 377 -19.39 -2.73 -9.10
C GLN A 377 -18.98 -3.66 -10.26
N GLU A 378 -18.31 -3.13 -11.28
CA GLU A 378 -17.80 -3.94 -12.40
C GLU A 378 -16.83 -5.05 -11.92
N HIS A 379 -15.95 -4.75 -10.97
CA HIS A 379 -15.07 -5.76 -10.37
C HIS A 379 -15.84 -6.75 -9.49
N GLU A 380 -16.81 -6.28 -8.70
CA GLU A 380 -17.63 -7.14 -7.84
C GLU A 380 -18.52 -8.10 -8.63
N GLU A 381 -19.07 -7.68 -9.78
CA GLU A 381 -19.82 -8.54 -10.69
C GLU A 381 -18.95 -9.69 -11.20
N VAL A 382 -17.74 -9.37 -11.66
CA VAL A 382 -16.76 -10.38 -12.10
C VAL A 382 -16.35 -11.31 -10.96
N GLY A 383 -16.10 -10.76 -9.77
CA GLY A 383 -15.69 -11.52 -8.59
C GLY A 383 -16.80 -12.42 -8.03
N GLY A 384 -18.04 -11.93 -8.01
CA GLY A 384 -19.22 -12.66 -7.56
C GLY A 384 -19.54 -13.85 -8.45
N ASP A 385 -19.36 -13.72 -9.76
CA ASP A 385 -19.49 -14.84 -10.69
C ASP A 385 -18.40 -15.90 -10.47
N CYS A 386 -17.20 -15.50 -10.06
CA CYS A 386 -16.14 -16.44 -9.70
C CYS A 386 -16.45 -17.23 -8.41
N ALA A 387 -17.12 -16.60 -7.44
CA ALA A 387 -17.58 -17.27 -6.21
C ALA A 387 -18.75 -18.23 -6.47
N LYS A 388 -19.66 -17.90 -7.41
CA LYS A 388 -20.79 -18.76 -7.81
C LYS A 388 -20.38 -19.99 -8.61
N LEU A 389 -19.22 -19.96 -9.27
CA LEU A 389 -18.63 -21.14 -9.93
C LEU A 389 -18.14 -22.21 -8.94
N GLU A 390 -18.38 -22.05 -7.64
CA GLU A 390 -18.25 -23.09 -6.63
C GLU A 390 -19.59 -23.80 -6.32
N PRO A 391 -19.98 -24.76 -7.15
CA PRO A 391 -20.70 -25.91 -6.65
C PRO A 391 -19.87 -27.17 -6.95
N ASN A 392 -19.36 -27.82 -5.89
CA ASN A 392 -18.71 -29.14 -5.87
C ASN A 392 -17.18 -29.16 -6.11
N ALA A 393 -16.41 -28.67 -5.14
CA ALA A 393 -15.01 -29.10 -4.95
C ALA A 393 -14.91 -29.93 -3.66
#